data_AF-A0A8A1L3W8-F1
#
_entry.id   AF-A0A8A1L3W8-F1
#
_cell.length_a   1.000
_cell.length_b   1.000
_cell.length_c   1.000
_cell.angle_alpha   90.00
_cell.angle_beta   90.00
_cell.angle_gamma   90.00
#
_symmetry.space_group_name_H-M   'P 1'
#
loop_
_entity.id
_entity.type
_entity.pdbx_description
1 polymer ?
#
loop_
_entity_poly.entity_id
_entity_poly.type
_entity_poly.pdbx_seq_one_letter_code
_entity_poly.pdbx_strand_id
1 'polypeptide(L)'
;MQVTLPGLLDYNGPIPDELGRVSLPPNFDCMAPDEQQKAKKLHQAQTLHNLYLALSRQNNPTAFQAIKGQDSLRHQVSVVSGLTITDSEPCLTGLLREVEKEWSTIVGKGPDSLPLISCPLRFSATEVKQQEHDEKLWAQGVDLMSDFINETGCFKHWDGRVSSEDYEISKRQLADGIERFLSRKARSQVEREAWLKALPFVD
;
A
#
# COMPACT_ATOMS: atom_id res chain seq x y z
N MET A 1 -17.81 11.14 0.77
CA MET A 1 -18.19 9.74 1.04
C MET A 1 -16.97 8.89 0.69
N GLN A 2 -16.38 8.22 1.68
CA GLN A 2 -15.32 7.25 1.44
C GLN A 2 -16.00 5.90 1.20
N VAL A 3 -15.80 5.34 0.01
CA VAL A 3 -16.28 3.99 -0.34
C VAL A 3 -15.12 3.23 -0.93
N THR A 4 -14.80 2.11 -0.33
CA THR A 4 -13.84 1.14 -0.84
C THR A 4 -14.56 -0.06 -1.43
N LEU A 5 -13.86 -0.81 -2.28
CA LEU A 5 -14.35 -2.13 -2.68
C LEU A 5 -14.37 -3.04 -1.45
N PRO A 6 -15.40 -3.86 -1.25
CA PRO A 6 -15.38 -4.88 -0.22
C PRO A 6 -14.19 -5.83 -0.43
N GLY A 7 -13.48 -6.18 0.65
CA GLY A 7 -12.29 -7.06 0.56
C GLY A 7 -12.57 -8.47 0.01
N LEU A 8 -13.84 -8.90 -0.05
CA LEU A 8 -14.24 -10.12 -0.78
C LEU A 8 -13.92 -10.04 -2.29
N LEU A 9 -13.76 -8.83 -2.83
CA LEU A 9 -13.42 -8.56 -4.22
C LEU A 9 -11.92 -8.37 -4.43
N ASP A 10 -11.09 -8.56 -3.41
CA ASP A 10 -9.64 -8.52 -3.55
C ASP A 10 -9.15 -9.82 -4.21
N TYR A 11 -8.41 -9.69 -5.30
CA TYR A 11 -7.80 -10.82 -6.00
C TYR A 11 -6.46 -10.42 -6.61
N ASN A 12 -5.58 -11.41 -6.74
CA ASN A 12 -4.31 -11.26 -7.43
C ASN A 12 -4.53 -11.38 -8.94
N GLY A 13 -4.39 -10.28 -9.67
CA GLY A 13 -4.47 -10.26 -11.13
C GLY A 13 -4.82 -8.88 -11.70
N PRO A 14 -4.87 -8.76 -13.03
CA PRO A 14 -5.20 -7.50 -13.68
C PRO A 14 -6.67 -7.13 -13.42
N ILE A 15 -6.91 -5.86 -13.15
CA ILE A 15 -8.25 -5.28 -13.04
C ILE A 15 -8.80 -5.06 -14.46
N PRO A 16 -10.04 -5.46 -14.76
CA PRO A 16 -10.64 -5.19 -16.07
C PRO A 16 -10.75 -3.67 -16.35
N ASP A 17 -10.25 -3.24 -17.50
CA ASP A 17 -10.32 -1.83 -17.94
C ASP A 17 -11.77 -1.39 -18.22
N GLU A 18 -12.54 -2.28 -18.84
CA GLU A 18 -13.92 -2.02 -19.23
C GLU A 18 -14.93 -2.67 -18.27
N LEU A 19 -16.04 -1.96 -18.06
CA LEU A 19 -17.25 -2.47 -17.40
C LEU A 19 -18.07 -3.37 -18.33
N GLY A 20 -17.39 -4.37 -18.88
CA GLY A 20 -17.92 -5.33 -19.83
C GLY A 20 -17.88 -6.76 -19.32
N ARG A 21 -18.33 -7.68 -20.18
CA ARG A 21 -18.23 -9.11 -19.92
C ARG A 21 -16.77 -9.54 -20.01
N VAL A 22 -16.23 -10.05 -18.91
CA VAL A 22 -14.89 -10.63 -18.87
C VAL A 22 -14.90 -11.95 -19.62
N SER A 23 -13.93 -12.13 -20.52
CA SER A 23 -13.78 -13.35 -21.32
C SER A 23 -12.57 -14.14 -20.84
N LEU A 24 -12.61 -15.46 -21.02
CA LEU A 24 -11.45 -16.30 -20.77
C LEU A 24 -10.35 -16.01 -21.81
N PRO A 25 -9.07 -16.29 -21.49
CA PRO A 25 -7.98 -16.15 -22.45
C PRO A 25 -8.23 -16.98 -23.72
N PRO A 26 -7.84 -16.49 -24.91
CA PRO A 26 -8.08 -17.19 -26.18
C PRO A 26 -7.42 -18.58 -26.25
N ASN A 27 -6.33 -18.78 -25.51
CA ASN A 27 -5.57 -20.02 -25.45
C ASN A 27 -6.00 -20.96 -24.31
N PHE A 28 -7.13 -20.70 -23.64
CA PHE A 28 -7.59 -21.44 -22.47
C PHE A 28 -7.63 -22.96 -22.72
N ASP A 29 -8.16 -23.40 -23.85
CA ASP A 29 -8.30 -24.82 -24.18
C ASP A 29 -6.95 -25.53 -24.41
N CYS A 30 -5.89 -24.77 -24.70
CA CYS A 30 -4.54 -25.27 -24.92
C CYS A 30 -3.66 -25.25 -23.66
N MET A 31 -4.16 -24.70 -22.53
CA MET A 31 -3.42 -24.60 -21.27
C MET A 31 -3.37 -25.94 -20.52
N ALA A 32 -2.37 -26.10 -19.66
CA ALA A 32 -2.34 -27.22 -18.72
C ALA A 32 -3.52 -27.17 -17.75
N PRO A 33 -4.00 -28.31 -17.19
CA PRO A 33 -5.15 -28.34 -16.28
C PRO A 33 -5.03 -27.39 -15.08
N ASP A 34 -3.82 -27.27 -14.50
CA ASP A 34 -3.55 -26.37 -13.38
C ASP A 34 -3.66 -24.88 -13.77
N GLU A 35 -3.20 -24.55 -14.98
CA GLU A 35 -3.30 -23.20 -15.54
C GLU A 35 -4.74 -22.85 -15.89
N GLN A 36 -5.50 -23.81 -16.45
CA GLN A 36 -6.93 -23.66 -16.68
C GLN A 36 -7.70 -23.40 -15.39
N GLN A 37 -7.34 -24.09 -14.30
CA GLN A 37 -7.98 -23.84 -13.00
C GLN A 37 -7.68 -22.44 -12.47
N LYS A 38 -6.44 -21.96 -12.58
CA LYS A 38 -6.06 -20.59 -12.22
C LYS A 38 -6.78 -19.55 -13.07
N ALA A 39 -6.82 -19.75 -14.39
CA ALA A 39 -7.50 -18.86 -15.32
C ALA A 39 -9.01 -18.79 -15.04
N LYS A 40 -9.66 -19.92 -14.70
CA LYS A 40 -11.06 -19.94 -14.26
C LYS A 40 -11.29 -19.16 -12.97
N LYS A 41 -10.43 -19.34 -11.96
CA LYS A 41 -10.53 -18.60 -10.69
C LYS A 41 -10.38 -17.09 -10.91
N LEU A 42 -9.39 -16.68 -11.70
CA LEU A 42 -9.18 -15.27 -12.05
C LEU A 42 -10.38 -14.70 -12.81
N HIS A 43 -10.88 -15.42 -13.82
CA HIS A 43 -12.06 -15.02 -14.59
C HIS A 43 -13.30 -14.81 -13.72
N GLN A 44 -13.54 -15.71 -12.76
CA GLN A 44 -14.64 -15.58 -11.80
C GLN A 44 -14.48 -14.34 -10.91
N ALA A 45 -13.27 -14.10 -10.39
CA ALA A 45 -12.98 -12.94 -9.55
C ALA A 45 -13.19 -11.62 -10.32
N GLN A 46 -12.66 -11.53 -11.54
CA GLN A 46 -12.84 -10.38 -12.42
C GLN A 46 -14.32 -10.16 -12.81
N THR A 47 -15.05 -11.26 -13.07
CA THR A 47 -16.49 -11.19 -13.37
C THR A 47 -17.27 -10.63 -12.18
N LEU A 48 -16.98 -11.11 -10.97
CA LEU A 48 -17.62 -10.64 -9.76
C LEU A 48 -17.30 -9.16 -9.48
N HIS A 49 -16.04 -8.76 -9.68
CA HIS A 49 -15.60 -7.37 -9.59
C HIS A 49 -16.39 -6.45 -10.54
N ASN A 50 -16.48 -6.81 -11.83
CA ASN A 50 -17.22 -6.03 -12.81
C ASN A 50 -18.72 -5.99 -12.51
N LEU A 51 -19.30 -7.11 -12.06
CA LEU A 51 -20.71 -7.17 -11.68
C LEU A 51 -21.00 -6.23 -10.51
N TYR A 52 -20.14 -6.22 -9.48
CA TYR A 52 -20.27 -5.31 -8.35
C TYR A 52 -20.21 -3.85 -8.79
N LEU A 53 -19.26 -3.48 -9.66
CA LEU A 53 -19.14 -2.13 -10.18
C LEU A 53 -20.35 -1.74 -11.05
N ALA A 54 -20.87 -2.65 -11.87
CA ALA A 54 -22.05 -2.41 -12.70
C ALA A 54 -23.31 -2.20 -11.83
N LEU A 55 -23.51 -3.05 -10.82
CA LEU A 55 -24.60 -2.91 -9.85
C LEU A 55 -24.45 -1.63 -9.02
N SER A 56 -23.24 -1.28 -8.62
CA SER A 56 -22.94 -0.02 -7.93
C SER A 56 -23.29 1.17 -8.80
N ARG A 57 -22.92 1.14 -10.10
CA ARG A 57 -23.29 2.21 -11.05
C ARG A 57 -24.80 2.36 -11.19
N GLN A 58 -25.55 1.26 -11.19
CA GLN A 58 -27.00 1.28 -11.32
C GLN A 58 -27.71 1.76 -10.05
N ASN A 59 -27.31 1.23 -8.90
CA ASN A 59 -28.03 1.43 -7.64
C ASN A 59 -27.51 2.62 -6.81
N ASN A 60 -26.22 2.96 -6.95
CA ASN A 60 -25.59 4.07 -6.26
C ASN A 60 -24.47 4.70 -7.12
N PRO A 61 -24.84 5.53 -8.12
CA PRO A 61 -23.88 6.18 -9.01
C PRO A 61 -22.80 6.97 -8.26
N THR A 62 -23.14 7.58 -7.12
CA THR A 62 -22.19 8.33 -6.29
C THR A 62 -21.13 7.42 -5.69
N ALA A 63 -21.50 6.24 -5.17
CA ALA A 63 -20.55 5.25 -4.67
C ALA A 63 -19.67 4.70 -5.80
N PHE A 64 -20.25 4.44 -6.97
CA PHE A 64 -19.50 4.02 -8.14
C PHE A 64 -18.42 5.04 -8.55
N GLN A 65 -18.77 6.33 -8.61
CA GLN A 65 -17.80 7.39 -8.90
C GLN A 65 -16.74 7.52 -7.81
N ALA A 66 -17.12 7.36 -6.53
CA ALA A 66 -16.16 7.38 -5.42
C ALA A 66 -15.16 6.22 -5.50
N ILE A 67 -15.61 5.01 -5.88
CA ILE A 67 -14.75 3.84 -6.09
C ILE A 67 -13.83 4.04 -7.29
N LYS A 68 -14.34 4.55 -8.42
CA LYS A 68 -13.51 4.83 -9.61
C LYS A 68 -12.52 5.98 -9.40
N GLY A 69 -12.83 6.91 -8.51
CA GLY A 69 -12.00 8.06 -8.19
C GLY A 69 -10.94 7.82 -7.11
N GLN A 70 -10.68 6.56 -6.71
CA GLN A 70 -9.73 6.25 -5.63
C GLN A 70 -8.30 6.73 -5.92
N ASP A 71 -7.90 6.71 -7.19
CA ASP A 71 -6.57 7.17 -7.62
C ASP A 71 -6.47 8.70 -7.71
N SER A 72 -7.57 9.43 -7.53
CA SER A 72 -7.54 10.89 -7.54
C SER A 72 -6.83 11.42 -6.30
N LEU A 73 -6.06 12.49 -6.47
CA LEU A 73 -5.40 13.18 -5.36
C LEU A 73 -6.39 13.57 -4.25
N ARG A 74 -7.61 14.00 -4.62
CA ARG A 74 -8.68 14.32 -3.67
C ARG A 74 -9.06 13.11 -2.80
N HIS A 75 -9.13 11.92 -3.37
CA HIS A 75 -9.43 10.71 -2.62
C HIS A 75 -8.25 10.32 -1.72
N GLN A 76 -7.05 10.24 -2.29
CA GLN A 76 -5.83 9.87 -1.57
C GLN A 76 -5.65 10.73 -0.31
N VAL A 77 -5.72 12.06 -0.45
CA VAL A 77 -5.59 13.02 0.67
C VAL A 77 -6.65 12.79 1.75
N SER A 78 -7.88 12.45 1.36
CA SER A 78 -8.95 12.17 2.34
C SER A 78 -8.70 10.90 3.15
N VAL A 79 -8.01 9.91 2.57
CA VAL A 79 -7.71 8.63 3.21
C VAL A 79 -6.44 8.71 4.04
N VAL A 80 -5.45 9.49 3.61
CA VAL A 80 -4.12 9.50 4.23
C VAL A 80 -4.13 10.04 5.65
N SER A 81 -5.03 10.96 6.01
CA SER A 81 -5.22 11.37 7.42
C SER A 81 -5.66 10.21 8.34
N GLY A 82 -6.25 9.15 7.79
CA GLY A 82 -6.51 7.91 8.52
C GLY A 82 -5.31 6.96 8.56
N LEU A 83 -4.39 7.07 7.59
CA LEU A 83 -3.17 6.25 7.48
C LEU A 83 -1.97 6.84 8.25
N THR A 84 -2.00 8.13 8.59
CA THR A 84 -0.98 8.76 9.44
C THR A 84 -0.92 8.16 10.84
N ILE A 85 -2.03 7.58 11.31
CA ILE A 85 -2.09 6.90 12.62
C ILE A 85 -1.28 5.60 12.57
N THR A 86 -1.15 4.98 11.40
CA THR A 86 -0.52 3.67 11.28
C THR A 86 0.90 3.74 10.73
N ASP A 87 1.23 4.47 9.64
CA ASP A 87 2.55 4.19 9.00
C ASP A 87 3.29 5.29 8.20
N SER A 88 2.84 6.55 8.04
CA SER A 88 3.61 7.45 7.15
C SER A 88 3.40 8.95 7.29
N GLU A 89 4.09 9.60 8.24
CA GLU A 89 4.24 11.06 8.23
C GLU A 89 4.92 11.57 6.93
N PRO A 90 6.02 10.96 6.41
CA PRO A 90 6.65 11.44 5.18
C PRO A 90 5.75 11.36 3.94
N CYS A 91 4.96 10.29 3.79
CA CYS A 91 4.04 10.15 2.66
C CYS A 91 2.87 11.15 2.71
N LEU A 92 2.36 11.47 3.91
CA LEU A 92 1.33 12.52 4.04
C LEU A 92 1.87 13.86 3.54
N THR A 93 3.06 14.24 3.99
CA THR A 93 3.65 15.52 3.58
C THR A 93 3.86 15.53 2.06
N GLY A 94 4.23 14.38 1.46
CA GLY A 94 4.36 14.22 0.01
C GLY A 94 3.08 14.57 -0.73
N LEU A 95 1.96 14.04 -0.25
CA LEU A 95 0.64 14.30 -0.81
C LEU A 95 0.16 15.73 -0.57
N LEU A 96 0.44 16.33 0.60
CA LEU A 96 0.10 17.72 0.87
C LEU A 96 0.82 18.69 -0.08
N ARG A 97 2.04 18.36 -0.50
CA ARG A 97 2.77 19.13 -1.52
C ARG A 97 2.11 19.01 -2.90
N GLU A 98 1.64 17.82 -3.28
CA GLU A 98 0.87 17.67 -4.53
C GLU A 98 -0.48 18.42 -4.45
N VAL A 99 -1.10 18.49 -3.27
CA VAL A 99 -2.30 19.32 -3.05
C VAL A 99 -2.03 20.80 -3.26
N GLU A 100 -0.91 21.32 -2.78
CA GLU A 100 -0.51 22.71 -3.05
C GLU A 100 -0.37 22.96 -4.55
N LYS A 101 0.30 22.06 -5.27
CA LYS A 101 0.52 22.16 -6.74
C LYS A 101 -0.78 22.08 -7.53
N GLU A 102 -1.65 21.13 -7.20
CA GLU A 102 -2.91 20.89 -7.91
C GLU A 102 -4.11 21.62 -7.33
N TRP A 103 -3.89 22.55 -6.39
CA TRP A 103 -4.96 23.22 -5.65
C TRP A 103 -6.04 23.82 -6.56
N SER A 104 -5.63 24.45 -7.67
CA SER A 104 -6.56 25.03 -8.65
C SER A 104 -7.45 24.01 -9.36
N THR A 105 -6.99 22.78 -9.53
CA THR A 105 -7.78 21.65 -10.04
C THR A 105 -8.74 21.14 -8.97
N ILE A 106 -8.30 21.13 -7.70
CA ILE A 106 -9.10 20.65 -6.56
C ILE A 106 -10.28 21.59 -6.28
N VAL A 107 -10.05 22.91 -6.17
CA VAL A 107 -11.11 23.88 -5.83
C VAL A 107 -11.82 24.44 -7.06
N GLY A 108 -11.29 24.16 -8.26
CA GLY A 108 -11.74 24.74 -9.52
C GLY A 108 -11.16 26.13 -9.77
N LYS A 109 -11.15 26.54 -11.04
CA LYS A 109 -10.66 27.83 -11.49
C LYS A 109 -11.80 28.82 -11.66
N GLY A 110 -11.62 30.04 -11.20
CA GLY A 110 -12.51 31.16 -11.46
C GLY A 110 -12.32 31.74 -12.88
N PRO A 111 -13.07 32.80 -13.22
CA PRO A 111 -13.00 33.46 -14.53
C PRO A 111 -11.57 33.93 -14.89
N ASP A 112 -10.80 34.31 -13.89
CA ASP A 112 -9.45 34.86 -14.03
C ASP A 112 -8.36 33.77 -14.07
N SER A 113 -8.74 32.50 -14.24
CA SER A 113 -7.85 31.32 -14.14
C SER A 113 -7.16 31.10 -12.78
N LEU A 114 -7.49 31.93 -11.79
CA LEU A 114 -7.06 31.77 -10.40
C LEU A 114 -7.93 30.72 -9.68
N PRO A 115 -7.40 30.01 -8.66
CA PRO A 115 -8.18 29.09 -7.87
C PRO A 115 -9.34 29.82 -7.16
N LEU A 116 -10.52 29.20 -7.13
CA LEU A 116 -11.73 29.75 -6.49
C LEU A 116 -11.53 30.05 -4.99
N ILE A 117 -10.63 29.32 -4.34
CA ILE A 117 -10.25 29.50 -2.94
C ILE A 117 -8.72 29.55 -2.88
N SER A 118 -8.12 30.43 -2.08
CA SER A 118 -6.67 30.46 -1.89
C SER A 118 -6.16 29.18 -1.21
N CYS A 119 -5.00 28.68 -1.62
CA CYS A 119 -4.41 27.49 -0.99
C CYS A 119 -3.92 27.85 0.43
N PRO A 120 -4.35 27.11 1.47
CA PRO A 120 -3.88 27.35 2.83
C PRO A 120 -2.49 26.75 3.09
N LEU A 121 -2.03 25.83 2.24
CA LEU A 121 -0.73 25.19 2.34
C LEU A 121 0.32 26.05 1.64
N ARG A 122 1.47 26.22 2.27
CA ARG A 122 2.66 26.83 1.68
C ARG A 122 3.90 26.13 2.20
N PHE A 123 4.73 25.66 1.29
CA PHE A 123 6.01 25.03 1.65
C PHE A 123 7.18 25.89 1.16
N SER A 124 8.14 26.13 2.06
CA SER A 124 9.42 26.74 1.70
C SER A 124 10.32 25.75 0.97
N ALA A 125 11.27 26.25 0.17
CA ALA A 125 12.24 25.41 -0.52
C ALA A 125 13.10 24.57 0.44
N THR A 126 13.32 25.04 1.67
CA THR A 126 14.03 24.30 2.72
C THR A 126 13.20 23.16 3.27
N GLU A 127 11.91 23.37 3.53
CA GLU A 127 11.00 22.32 3.99
C GLU A 127 10.83 21.23 2.94
N VAL A 128 10.68 21.61 1.66
CA VAL A 128 10.59 20.64 0.55
C VAL A 128 11.83 19.76 0.48
N LYS A 129 13.03 20.34 0.59
CA LYS A 129 14.29 19.57 0.57
C LYS A 129 14.43 18.63 1.75
N GLN A 130 14.06 19.10 2.95
CA GLN A 130 14.10 18.27 4.15
C GLN A 130 13.15 17.09 4.01
N GLN A 131 11.94 17.35 3.55
CA GLN A 131 10.93 16.33 3.33
C GLN A 131 11.36 15.28 2.30
N GLU A 132 11.95 15.69 1.17
CA GLU A 132 12.49 14.75 0.16
C GLU A 132 13.61 13.87 0.74
N HIS A 133 14.41 14.43 1.65
CA HIS A 133 15.43 13.67 2.37
C HIS A 133 14.80 12.65 3.32
N ASP A 134 13.80 13.06 4.10
CA ASP A 134 13.12 12.22 5.08
C ASP A 134 12.32 11.09 4.40
N GLU A 135 11.66 11.38 3.27
CA GLU A 135 10.96 10.39 2.44
C GLU A 135 11.94 9.31 1.93
N LYS A 136 13.14 9.72 1.52
CA LYS A 136 14.19 8.79 1.09
C LYS A 136 14.69 7.92 2.24
N LEU A 137 14.91 8.49 3.42
CA LEU A 137 15.32 7.72 4.60
C LEU A 137 14.22 6.76 5.05
N TRP A 138 12.95 7.20 5.00
CA TRP A 138 11.80 6.37 5.30
C TRP A 138 11.69 5.18 4.34
N ALA A 139 11.80 5.40 3.03
CA ALA A 139 11.78 4.32 2.04
C ALA A 139 12.90 3.29 2.30
N GLN A 140 14.10 3.76 2.63
CA GLN A 140 15.21 2.88 3.03
C GLN A 140 14.90 2.09 4.30
N GLY A 141 14.22 2.71 5.27
CA GLY A 141 13.76 2.05 6.49
C GLY A 141 12.71 0.97 6.23
N VAL A 142 11.77 1.22 5.32
CA VAL A 142 10.75 0.25 4.90
C VAL A 142 11.40 -0.96 4.23
N ASP A 143 12.32 -0.73 3.29
CA ASP A 143 13.07 -1.81 2.64
C ASP A 143 13.88 -2.62 3.67
N LEU A 144 14.55 -1.93 4.60
CA LEU A 144 15.31 -2.56 5.67
C LEU A 144 14.44 -3.44 6.58
N MET A 145 13.24 -2.97 6.93
CA MET A 145 12.29 -3.71 7.75
C MET A 145 11.75 -4.93 6.99
N SER A 146 11.44 -4.77 5.70
CA SER A 146 11.00 -5.86 4.82
C SER A 146 12.07 -6.97 4.74
N ASP A 147 13.33 -6.61 4.49
CA ASP A 147 14.46 -7.54 4.49
C ASP A 147 14.61 -8.25 5.84
N PHE A 148 14.51 -7.50 6.94
CA PHE A 148 14.61 -8.06 8.29
C PHE A 148 13.50 -9.08 8.58
N ILE A 149 12.25 -8.76 8.22
CA ILE A 149 11.09 -9.64 8.39
C ILE A 149 11.28 -10.93 7.58
N ASN A 150 11.71 -10.80 6.32
CA ASN A 150 11.96 -11.95 5.43
C ASN A 150 13.05 -12.88 5.99
N GLU A 151 14.09 -12.33 6.62
CA GLU A 151 15.21 -13.12 7.16
C GLU A 151 14.92 -13.78 8.50
N THR A 152 14.17 -13.10 9.36
CA THR A 152 13.82 -13.59 10.70
C THR A 152 12.63 -14.54 10.67
N GLY A 153 11.82 -14.51 9.60
CA GLY A 153 10.57 -15.24 9.55
C GLY A 153 9.53 -14.72 10.55
N CYS A 154 9.74 -13.51 11.09
CA CYS A 154 8.74 -12.78 11.87
C CYS A 154 7.47 -12.64 11.02
N PHE A 155 6.30 -12.82 11.63
CA PHE A 155 4.99 -12.80 10.95
C PHE A 155 4.66 -14.00 10.05
N LYS A 156 4.83 -15.24 10.57
CA LYS A 156 4.21 -16.43 9.93
C LYS A 156 2.67 -16.32 9.88
N HIS A 157 2.08 -15.57 10.81
CA HIS A 157 0.67 -15.22 10.82
C HIS A 157 0.49 -13.72 11.05
N TRP A 158 -0.64 -13.16 10.60
CA TRP A 158 -0.94 -11.72 10.66
C TRP A 158 -0.97 -11.16 12.08
N ASP A 159 -1.18 -12.02 13.09
CA ASP A 159 -1.23 -11.66 14.51
C ASP A 159 0.09 -11.97 15.26
N GLY A 160 1.13 -12.41 14.56
CA GLY A 160 2.43 -12.76 15.13
C GLY A 160 2.46 -14.05 15.95
N ARG A 161 1.38 -14.83 15.98
CA ARG A 161 1.35 -16.10 16.74
C ARG A 161 2.12 -17.20 16.02
N VAL A 162 2.71 -18.07 16.83
CA VAL A 162 3.41 -19.29 16.40
C VAL A 162 2.76 -20.48 17.10
N SER A 163 2.59 -21.59 16.39
CA SER A 163 2.12 -22.84 16.97
C SER A 163 3.12 -23.35 18.01
N SER A 164 2.68 -24.15 18.99
CA SER A 164 3.61 -24.78 19.94
C SER A 164 4.60 -25.73 19.25
N GLU A 165 4.19 -26.36 18.15
CA GLU A 165 5.01 -27.26 17.34
C GLU A 165 6.17 -26.52 16.65
N ASP A 166 5.90 -25.30 16.17
CA ASP A 166 6.89 -24.49 15.44
C ASP A 166 7.65 -23.50 16.33
N TYR A 167 7.35 -23.43 17.63
CA TYR A 167 7.90 -22.40 18.53
C TYR A 167 9.43 -22.42 18.55
N GLU A 168 10.03 -23.59 18.83
CA GLU A 168 11.49 -23.74 18.89
C GLU A 168 12.18 -23.47 17.55
N ILE A 169 11.54 -23.86 16.45
CA ILE A 169 12.04 -23.61 15.10
C ILE A 169 12.02 -22.10 14.81
N SER A 170 10.92 -21.43 15.15
CA SER A 170 10.73 -20.00 14.91
C SER A 170 11.65 -19.16 15.79
N LYS A 171 11.88 -19.57 17.04
CA LYS A 171 12.84 -18.93 17.94
C LYS A 171 14.27 -18.99 17.38
N ARG A 172 14.69 -20.14 16.85
CA ARG A 172 16.00 -20.27 16.18
C ARG A 172 16.08 -19.42 14.91
N GLN A 173 15.03 -19.44 14.09
CA GLN A 173 14.96 -18.62 12.87
C GLN A 173 15.10 -17.12 13.19
N LEU A 174 14.43 -16.65 14.24
CA LEU A 174 14.55 -15.27 14.73
C LEU A 174 16.00 -14.95 15.14
N ALA A 175 16.61 -15.78 15.97
CA ALA A 175 17.98 -15.57 16.43
C ALA A 175 18.99 -15.54 15.27
N ASP A 176 18.90 -16.53 14.36
CA ASP A 176 19.77 -16.60 13.18
C ASP A 176 19.55 -15.43 12.22
N GLY A 177 18.31 -14.97 12.07
CA GLY A 177 17.95 -13.81 11.26
C GLY A 177 18.50 -12.50 11.84
N ILE A 178 18.38 -12.31 13.16
CA ILE A 178 18.97 -11.16 13.86
C ILE A 178 20.48 -11.14 13.67
N GLU A 179 21.16 -12.27 13.84
CA GLU A 179 22.62 -12.33 13.64
C GLU A 179 23.02 -12.02 12.21
N ARG A 180 22.31 -12.55 11.21
CA ARG A 180 22.54 -12.23 9.79
C ARG A 180 22.36 -10.73 9.53
N PHE A 181 21.30 -10.13 10.05
CA PHE A 181 21.06 -8.69 9.94
C PHE A 181 22.20 -7.87 10.57
N LEU A 182 22.56 -8.16 11.82
CA LEU A 182 23.61 -7.44 12.55
C LEU A 182 24.96 -7.56 11.84
N SER A 183 25.30 -8.74 11.32
CA SER A 183 26.56 -8.97 10.59
C SER A 183 26.73 -8.08 9.37
N ARG A 184 25.62 -7.66 8.72
CA ARG A 184 25.64 -6.78 7.56
C ARG A 184 25.50 -5.30 7.91
N LYS A 185 24.73 -4.98 8.95
CA LYS A 185 24.30 -3.60 9.24
C LYS A 185 25.07 -2.94 10.38
N ALA A 186 25.67 -3.71 11.29
CA ALA A 186 26.52 -3.18 12.34
C ALA A 186 27.99 -3.26 11.93
N ARG A 187 28.63 -2.10 11.78
CA ARG A 187 30.07 -1.97 11.47
C ARG A 187 30.94 -1.84 12.71
N SER A 188 30.32 -1.67 13.87
CA SER A 188 30.99 -1.55 15.16
C SER A 188 30.17 -2.21 16.27
N GLN A 189 30.82 -2.47 17.40
CA GLN A 189 30.15 -2.98 18.60
C GLN A 189 29.08 -2.00 19.11
N VAL A 190 29.34 -0.69 19.01
CA VAL A 190 28.39 0.37 19.40
C VAL A 190 27.15 0.33 18.52
N GLU A 191 27.30 0.20 17.20
CA GLU A 191 26.17 0.06 16.28
C GLU A 191 25.40 -1.24 16.54
N ARG A 192 26.10 -2.34 16.85
CA ARG A 192 25.47 -3.63 17.16
C ARG A 192 24.57 -3.52 18.40
N GLU A 193 25.04 -2.87 19.45
CA GLU A 193 24.27 -2.62 20.66
C GLU A 193 23.08 -1.68 20.40
N ALA A 194 23.27 -0.64 19.58
CA ALA A 194 22.19 0.26 19.18
C ALA A 194 21.09 -0.48 18.41
N TRP A 195 21.46 -1.35 17.47
CA TRP A 195 20.51 -2.18 16.73
C TRP A 195 19.75 -3.13 17.66
N LEU A 196 20.44 -3.85 18.54
CA LEU A 196 19.80 -4.76 19.50
C LEU A 196 18.80 -4.04 20.42
N LYS A 197 19.08 -2.79 20.81
CA LYS A 197 18.15 -1.97 21.59
C LYS A 197 16.93 -1.50 20.80
N ALA A 198 17.07 -1.33 19.49
CA ALA A 198 15.99 -0.91 18.60
C ALA A 198 15.07 -2.07 18.18
N LEU A 199 15.54 -3.33 18.29
CA LEU A 199 14.74 -4.49 17.92
C LEU A 199 13.59 -4.71 18.92
N PRO A 200 12.33 -4.75 18.44
CA PRO A 200 11.17 -4.92 19.32
C PRO A 200 10.96 -6.37 19.80
N PHE A 201 11.68 -7.34 19.23
CA PHE A 201 11.51 -8.77 19.49
C PHE A 201 12.84 -9.37 19.97
N VAL A 202 13.08 -9.30 21.28
CA VAL A 202 14.21 -9.97 21.94
C VAL A 202 13.61 -10.81 23.06
N ASP A 203 13.82 -12.12 23.00
CA ASP A 203 13.33 -13.09 23.98
C ASP A 203 14.20 -13.08 25.25
#